data_AF-A0A3B1CGK6-F1
#
_entry.id   AF-A0A3B1CGK6-F1
#
_cell.length_a   1.000
_cell.length_b   1.000
_cell.length_c   1.000
_cell.angle_alpha   90.00
_cell.angle_beta   90.00
_cell.angle_gamma   90.00
#
_symmetry.space_group_name_H-M   'P 1'
#
loop_
_entity.id
_entity.type
_entity.pdbx_description
1 polymer ?
#
loop_
_entity_poly.entity_id
_entity_poly.type
_entity_poly.pdbx_seq_one_letter_code
_entity_poly.pdbx_strand_id
1 'polypeptide(L)'
;MQINYAKKLISCKLVYYGPGMSGKTTNLELIHQKVPDENKGEMTSIATEGDRTLFFDFLPLDLGEVRGMTTKFQLYTVPGQIYYASTRKLVLQGADGVIFVADSQAEKLEENLESLQDLADNLKEYGIKVTEIPFVIQWNKRDLPTAMPIEELEEKVNWPKAATTSAVAATGEGVLQTLKLAASLVLDRLNANTAPGAAATSQTSEPATEERKPEIYVAKVNQDSISKAYFSQYCQAQHRINAKSDAVEDFKKFSREEKKKLLESLVNYVLLLQDAKKRNIQASKKEVESQLNSFTKRFSSKEKLDEYLTNRKITLDSLRNEATKNIIIGKIIFEIIPDINERLKISEDEIQKFYDSNKDKMGGNPLEKVKKDIKSHLKNVRKRKLLGEFHEKLKEQAQIKIFEDKL
;
A
#
# COMPACT_ATOMS: atom_id res chain seq x y z
N MET A 1 14.39 -9.89 -12.64
CA MET A 1 14.55 -9.85 -14.11
C MET A 1 13.93 -11.10 -14.68
N GLN A 2 13.29 -11.01 -15.84
CA GLN A 2 12.73 -12.16 -16.54
C GLN A 2 13.26 -12.25 -17.96
N ILE A 3 13.71 -13.43 -18.37
CA ILE A 3 14.23 -13.68 -19.72
C ILE A 3 13.29 -14.69 -20.40
N ASN A 4 12.67 -14.27 -21.49
CA ASN A 4 11.85 -15.13 -22.35
C ASN A 4 12.62 -15.43 -23.64
N TYR A 5 13.27 -16.58 -23.67
CA TYR A 5 14.08 -17.02 -24.82
C TYR A 5 13.24 -17.27 -26.08
N ALA A 6 12.04 -17.83 -25.94
CA ALA A 6 11.15 -18.12 -27.08
C ALA A 6 10.72 -16.84 -27.81
N LYS A 7 10.50 -15.75 -27.07
CA LYS A 7 10.13 -14.43 -27.60
C LYS A 7 11.32 -13.48 -27.80
N LYS A 8 12.55 -13.94 -27.52
CA LYS A 8 13.76 -13.10 -27.47
C LYS A 8 13.57 -11.80 -26.67
N LEU A 9 12.90 -11.89 -25.52
CA LEU A 9 12.49 -10.72 -24.72
C LEU A 9 13.08 -10.78 -23.31
N ILE A 10 13.74 -9.69 -22.88
CA ILE A 10 14.16 -9.45 -21.49
C ILE A 10 13.19 -8.44 -20.88
N SER A 11 12.62 -8.75 -19.71
CA SER A 11 11.77 -7.83 -18.94
C SER A 11 12.46 -7.44 -17.63
N CYS A 12 12.65 -6.13 -17.46
CA CYS A 12 13.31 -5.51 -16.32
C CYS A 12 12.30 -4.67 -15.54
N LYS A 13 12.26 -4.82 -14.23
CA LYS A 13 11.36 -4.06 -13.35
C LYS A 13 12.10 -2.90 -12.69
N LEU A 14 11.70 -1.66 -12.99
CA LEU A 14 12.19 -0.45 -12.32
C LEU A 14 11.12 0.11 -11.39
N VAL A 15 11.50 0.38 -10.15
CA VAL A 15 10.60 0.93 -9.13
C VAL A 15 10.99 2.36 -8.79
N TYR A 16 10.06 3.29 -8.96
CA TYR A 16 10.14 4.67 -8.47
C TYR A 16 9.71 4.72 -7.01
N TYR A 17 10.66 5.01 -6.13
CA TYR A 17 10.53 5.10 -4.68
C TYR A 17 10.80 6.52 -4.16
N GLY A 18 10.43 6.83 -2.92
CA GLY A 18 10.63 8.14 -2.31
C GLY A 18 9.41 8.65 -1.54
N PRO A 19 9.55 9.78 -0.81
CA PRO A 19 8.51 10.28 0.10
C PRO A 19 7.24 10.73 -0.63
N GLY A 20 6.16 10.91 0.13
CA GLY A 20 4.89 11.45 -0.35
C GLY A 20 5.09 12.74 -1.15
N MET A 21 4.36 12.88 -2.27
CA MET A 21 4.38 14.09 -3.11
C MET A 21 5.75 14.51 -3.67
N SER A 22 6.78 13.63 -3.64
CA SER A 22 8.11 13.94 -4.17
C SER A 22 8.17 14.02 -5.71
N GLY A 23 7.13 13.61 -6.43
CA GLY A 23 7.05 13.68 -7.90
C GLY A 23 7.24 12.35 -8.64
N LYS A 24 7.13 11.21 -7.95
CA LYS A 24 7.20 9.87 -8.56
C LYS A 24 6.14 9.67 -9.65
N THR A 25 4.89 9.96 -9.34
CA THR A 25 3.73 9.88 -10.26
C THR A 25 3.95 10.77 -11.48
N THR A 26 4.42 12.00 -11.28
CA THR A 26 4.72 12.97 -12.35
C THR A 26 5.82 12.49 -13.28
N ASN A 27 6.87 11.84 -12.73
CA ASN A 27 7.90 11.18 -13.55
C ASN A 27 7.27 10.15 -14.50
N LEU A 28 6.44 9.24 -13.97
CA LEU A 28 5.78 8.19 -14.74
C LEU A 28 4.85 8.78 -15.82
N GLU A 29 4.02 9.77 -15.47
CA GLU A 29 3.13 10.47 -16.40
C GLU A 29 3.91 11.12 -17.56
N LEU A 30 5.03 11.78 -17.27
CA LEU A 30 5.83 12.42 -18.31
C LEU A 30 6.62 11.46 -19.17
N ILE A 31 7.11 10.36 -18.60
CA ILE A 31 7.72 9.29 -19.40
C ILE A 31 6.68 8.77 -20.38
N HIS A 32 5.48 8.46 -19.92
CA HIS A 32 4.41 7.99 -20.79
C HIS A 32 4.02 9.02 -21.86
N GLN A 33 3.92 10.31 -21.52
CA GLN A 33 3.61 11.36 -22.50
C GLN A 33 4.71 11.53 -23.55
N LYS A 34 5.99 11.52 -23.14
CA LYS A 34 7.13 11.79 -24.03
C LYS A 34 7.48 10.60 -24.92
N VAL A 35 6.94 9.42 -24.64
CA VAL A 35 7.22 8.25 -25.45
C VAL A 35 6.21 8.11 -26.61
N PRO A 36 6.67 7.88 -27.86
CA PRO A 36 5.86 7.34 -28.95
C PRO A 36 4.93 6.20 -28.53
N ASP A 37 3.68 6.31 -28.99
CA ASP A 37 2.59 5.41 -28.59
C ASP A 37 2.86 3.94 -28.93
N GLU A 38 3.57 3.68 -30.02
CA GLU A 38 4.00 2.33 -30.44
C GLU A 38 4.94 1.63 -29.45
N ASN A 39 5.60 2.41 -28.59
CA ASN A 39 6.58 1.92 -27.61
C ASN A 39 6.05 2.00 -26.18
N LYS A 40 4.78 2.34 -25.92
CA LYS A 40 4.25 2.32 -24.55
C LYS A 40 2.98 1.47 -24.42
N GLY A 41 2.87 0.76 -23.30
CA GLY A 41 1.63 0.12 -22.90
C GLY A 41 0.65 1.12 -22.30
N GLU A 42 -0.56 0.65 -22.00
CA GLU A 42 -1.55 1.46 -21.28
C GLU A 42 -1.07 1.80 -19.86
N MET A 43 -1.30 3.04 -19.45
CA MET A 43 -1.05 3.45 -18.07
C MET A 43 -2.16 2.96 -17.14
N THR A 44 -1.82 2.09 -16.19
CA THR A 44 -2.78 1.50 -15.26
C THR A 44 -2.64 2.11 -13.86
N SER A 45 -3.54 3.01 -13.50
CA SER A 45 -3.60 3.49 -12.11
C SER A 45 -4.23 2.43 -11.22
N ILE A 46 -3.52 2.03 -10.16
CA ILE A 46 -4.11 1.34 -9.03
C ILE A 46 -4.34 2.42 -7.97
N ALA A 47 -5.56 2.95 -7.87
CA ALA A 47 -5.85 4.01 -6.92
C ALA A 47 -6.08 3.41 -5.52
N THR A 48 -5.09 3.47 -4.65
CA THR A 48 -5.28 3.30 -3.19
C THR A 48 -5.74 4.64 -2.57
N GLU A 49 -6.42 4.63 -1.40
CA GLU A 49 -6.85 5.87 -0.70
C GLU A 49 -5.73 6.91 -0.62
N GLY A 50 -6.01 8.15 -1.02
CA GLY A 50 -5.14 9.29 -0.73
C GLY A 50 -3.80 9.39 -1.50
N ASP A 51 -3.33 8.33 -2.15
CA ASP A 51 -2.15 8.33 -3.03
C ASP A 51 -2.45 7.55 -4.32
N ARG A 52 -2.26 8.19 -5.48
CA ARG A 52 -2.27 7.50 -6.78
C ARG A 52 -1.04 6.61 -6.88
N THR A 53 -1.20 5.29 -6.72
CA THR A 53 -0.20 4.36 -7.20
C THR A 53 -0.41 4.18 -8.71
N LEU A 54 0.46 4.77 -9.51
CA LEU A 54 0.51 4.51 -10.94
C LEU A 54 1.46 3.36 -11.22
N PHE A 55 1.01 2.36 -11.95
CA PHE A 55 1.86 1.36 -12.56
C PHE A 55 1.60 1.38 -14.05
N PHE A 56 2.64 1.31 -14.86
CA PHE A 56 2.43 1.00 -16.27
C PHE A 56 3.57 0.21 -16.86
N ASP A 57 3.21 -0.65 -17.79
CA ASP A 57 4.17 -1.36 -18.62
C ASP A 57 4.64 -0.44 -19.74
N PHE A 58 5.96 -0.32 -19.87
CA PHE A 58 6.57 0.53 -20.87
C PHE A 58 7.56 -0.29 -21.72
N LEU A 59 7.50 -0.18 -23.05
CA LEU A 59 8.57 -0.70 -23.91
C LEU A 59 9.61 0.41 -24.05
N PRO A 60 10.91 0.19 -23.78
CA PRO A 60 11.88 1.23 -24.03
C PRO A 60 11.87 1.58 -25.52
N LEU A 61 11.62 2.86 -25.79
CA LEU A 61 12.19 3.52 -26.97
C LEU A 61 13.69 3.35 -26.90
N ASP A 62 14.25 2.47 -27.72
CA ASP A 62 15.67 2.43 -28.00
C ASP A 62 16.60 2.56 -26.78
N LEU A 63 16.67 1.50 -25.99
CA LEU A 63 17.88 1.18 -25.23
C LEU A 63 18.72 0.09 -25.92
N GLY A 64 18.39 -0.24 -27.17
CA GLY A 64 19.06 -1.23 -28.00
C GLY A 64 18.67 -2.69 -27.71
N GLU A 65 19.14 -3.59 -28.58
CA GLU A 65 19.13 -5.02 -28.31
C GLU A 65 20.28 -5.36 -27.36
N VAL A 66 19.97 -6.02 -26.24
CA VAL A 66 21.01 -6.59 -25.39
C VAL A 66 21.22 -8.03 -25.85
N ARG A 67 22.35 -8.27 -26.53
CA ARG A 67 22.72 -9.61 -27.06
C ARG A 67 21.67 -10.21 -28.03
N GLY A 68 21.04 -9.37 -28.86
CA GLY A 68 20.02 -9.82 -29.82
C GLY A 68 18.64 -10.11 -29.19
N MET A 69 18.42 -9.66 -27.95
CA MET A 69 17.12 -9.72 -27.27
C MET A 69 16.53 -8.31 -27.12
N THR A 70 15.24 -8.19 -27.40
CA THR A 70 14.45 -7.00 -27.11
C THR A 70 14.36 -6.84 -25.59
N THR A 71 14.59 -5.63 -25.07
CA THR A 71 14.43 -5.34 -23.63
C THR A 71 13.15 -4.57 -23.39
N LYS A 72 12.40 -4.88 -22.33
CA LYS A 72 11.17 -4.20 -21.87
C LYS A 72 11.34 -3.75 -20.42
N PHE A 73 10.95 -2.51 -20.11
CA PHE A 73 11.05 -1.95 -18.76
C PHE A 73 9.68 -1.72 -18.14
N GLN A 74 9.36 -2.45 -17.08
CA GLN A 74 8.13 -2.27 -16.34
C GLN A 74 8.34 -1.21 -15.26
N LEU A 75 7.60 -0.10 -15.33
CA LEU A 75 7.75 1.03 -14.41
C LEU A 75 6.65 0.98 -13.35
N TYR A 76 7.06 0.90 -12.09
CA TYR A 76 6.15 0.90 -10.95
C TYR A 76 6.43 2.11 -10.08
N THR A 77 5.39 2.74 -9.54
CA THR A 77 5.56 3.63 -8.39
C THR A 77 5.03 2.98 -7.12
N VAL A 78 5.60 3.37 -5.98
CA VAL A 78 5.06 3.06 -4.66
C VAL A 78 4.26 4.24 -4.10
N PRO A 79 3.24 3.98 -3.28
CA PRO A 79 2.55 5.04 -2.56
C PRO A 79 3.53 5.67 -1.56
N GLY A 80 3.59 7.01 -1.53
CA GLY A 80 4.63 7.74 -0.80
C GLY A 80 4.30 8.01 0.67
N GLN A 81 3.04 7.81 1.08
CA GLN A 81 2.63 7.97 2.46
C GLN A 81 3.02 6.77 3.34
N ILE A 82 3.46 7.04 4.57
CA ILE A 82 3.93 6.06 5.57
C ILE A 82 2.94 4.89 5.76
N TYR A 83 1.64 5.16 5.65
CA TYR A 83 0.51 4.22 5.79
C TYR A 83 0.61 2.93 4.93
N TYR A 84 1.36 2.93 3.82
CA TYR A 84 1.30 1.85 2.82
C TYR A 84 2.51 0.90 2.77
N ALA A 85 3.21 0.66 3.89
CA ALA A 85 4.41 -0.19 3.96
C ALA A 85 4.26 -1.56 3.27
N SER A 86 3.14 -2.27 3.48
CA SER A 86 2.89 -3.60 2.86
C SER A 86 2.80 -3.54 1.33
N THR A 87 2.26 -2.45 0.79
CA THR A 87 2.17 -2.22 -0.66
C THR A 87 3.54 -1.88 -1.23
N ARG A 88 4.35 -1.06 -0.52
CA ARG A 88 5.71 -0.74 -0.96
C ARG A 88 6.59 -1.99 -1.05
N LYS A 89 6.50 -2.85 -0.03
CA LYS A 89 7.15 -4.16 0.00
C LYS A 89 6.76 -5.03 -1.20
N LEU A 90 5.46 -5.18 -1.46
CA LEU A 90 4.97 -5.96 -2.61
C LEU A 90 5.48 -5.42 -3.95
N VAL A 91 5.46 -4.09 -4.14
CA VAL A 91 5.96 -3.46 -5.36
C VAL A 91 7.47 -3.65 -5.51
N LEU A 92 8.25 -3.68 -4.44
CA LEU A 92 9.70 -3.97 -4.49
C LEU A 92 10.02 -5.43 -4.82
N GLN A 93 9.08 -6.36 -4.66
CA GLN A 93 9.32 -7.77 -4.96
C GLN A 93 9.76 -7.95 -6.42
N GLY A 94 10.97 -8.49 -6.61
CA GLY A 94 11.55 -8.75 -7.92
C GLY A 94 11.93 -7.49 -8.71
N ALA A 95 12.15 -6.35 -8.04
CA ALA A 95 12.74 -5.17 -8.66
C ALA A 95 14.16 -5.45 -9.15
N ASP A 96 14.47 -4.96 -10.36
CA ASP A 96 15.78 -5.06 -10.99
C ASP A 96 16.62 -3.80 -10.78
N GLY A 97 15.95 -2.67 -10.59
CA GLY A 97 16.56 -1.42 -10.19
C GLY A 97 15.54 -0.51 -9.50
N VAL A 98 16.05 0.47 -8.77
CA VAL A 98 15.24 1.44 -8.03
C VAL A 98 15.69 2.86 -8.38
N ILE A 99 14.71 3.74 -8.59
CA ILE A 99 14.91 5.19 -8.73
C ILE A 99 14.29 5.83 -7.49
N PHE A 100 15.10 6.46 -6.64
CA PHE A 100 14.63 7.21 -5.50
C PHE A 100 14.42 8.67 -5.88
N VAL A 101 13.17 9.14 -5.88
CA VAL A 101 12.81 10.52 -6.16
C VAL A 101 12.72 11.30 -4.85
N ALA A 102 13.74 12.10 -4.59
CA ALA A 102 13.85 12.97 -3.42
C ALA A 102 13.26 14.36 -3.72
N ASP A 103 12.57 14.95 -2.75
CA ASP A 103 12.13 16.34 -2.83
C ASP A 103 13.27 17.25 -2.36
N SER A 104 13.73 18.18 -3.19
CA SER A 104 14.91 18.99 -2.87
C SER A 104 14.69 20.05 -1.78
N GLN A 105 13.44 20.31 -1.36
CA GLN A 105 13.16 21.36 -0.38
C GLN A 105 13.70 21.03 1.00
N ALA A 106 14.25 22.04 1.71
CA ALA A 106 14.83 21.85 3.04
C ALA A 106 13.87 21.21 4.06
N GLU A 107 12.59 21.57 4.02
CA GLU A 107 11.55 21.00 4.90
C GLU A 107 11.25 19.51 4.64
N LYS A 108 11.67 18.97 3.49
CA LYS A 108 11.48 17.56 3.11
C LYS A 108 12.69 16.68 3.36
N LEU A 109 13.77 17.22 3.92
CA LEU A 109 14.98 16.46 4.21
C LEU A 109 14.71 15.24 5.09
N GLU A 110 13.96 15.41 6.19
CA GLU A 110 13.65 14.32 7.11
C GLU A 110 12.80 13.23 6.43
N GLU A 111 11.79 13.63 5.64
CA GLU A 111 10.96 12.70 4.88
C GLU A 111 11.77 11.92 3.82
N ASN A 112 12.77 12.55 3.20
CA ASN A 112 13.69 11.87 2.29
C ASN A 112 14.50 10.80 3.03
N LEU A 113 15.07 11.13 4.20
CA LEU A 113 15.86 10.19 5.01
C LEU A 113 15.01 9.01 5.49
N GLU A 114 13.84 9.30 6.07
CA GLU A 114 12.87 8.27 6.51
C GLU A 114 12.48 7.35 5.34
N SER A 115 12.16 7.91 4.17
CA SER A 115 11.75 7.11 3.01
C SER A 115 12.90 6.29 2.41
N LEU A 116 14.15 6.78 2.49
CA LEU A 116 15.31 6.04 2.00
C LEU A 116 15.68 4.90 2.95
N GLN A 117 15.56 5.12 4.26
CA GLN A 117 15.71 4.07 5.25
C GLN A 117 14.62 3.00 5.10
N ASP A 118 13.35 3.41 4.92
CA ASP A 118 12.24 2.48 4.63
C ASP A 118 12.48 1.64 3.36
N LEU A 119 13.04 2.24 2.29
CA LEU A 119 13.46 1.49 1.11
C LEU A 119 14.52 0.43 1.46
N ALA A 120 15.57 0.83 2.20
CA ALA A 120 16.65 -0.07 2.58
C ALA A 120 16.15 -1.24 3.45
N ASP A 121 15.26 -0.98 4.39
CA ASP A 121 14.66 -1.99 5.25
C ASP A 121 13.77 -2.96 4.46
N ASN A 122 12.94 -2.45 3.54
CA ASN A 122 12.10 -3.29 2.69
C ASN A 122 12.93 -4.19 1.75
N LEU A 123 14.03 -3.68 1.18
CA LEU A 123 14.95 -4.48 0.37
C LEU A 123 15.67 -5.54 1.21
N LYS A 124 16.05 -5.20 2.44
CA LYS A 124 16.72 -6.12 3.37
C LYS A 124 15.83 -7.30 3.73
N GLU A 125 14.52 -7.12 3.84
CA GLU A 125 13.57 -8.22 4.04
C GLU A 125 13.54 -9.22 2.87
N TYR A 126 13.99 -8.83 1.68
CA TYR A 126 14.22 -9.71 0.54
C TYR A 126 15.68 -10.19 0.41
N GLY A 127 16.51 -9.91 1.43
CA GLY A 127 17.93 -10.28 1.43
C GLY A 127 18.80 -9.40 0.52
N ILE A 128 18.32 -8.24 0.08
CA ILE A 128 19.03 -7.34 -0.83
C ILE A 128 19.47 -6.10 -0.06
N LYS A 129 20.76 -5.74 -0.14
CA LYS A 129 21.19 -4.42 0.35
C LYS A 129 20.91 -3.35 -0.69
N VAL A 130 20.52 -2.15 -0.26
CA VAL A 130 20.27 -1.03 -1.18
C VAL A 130 21.49 -0.66 -2.04
N THR A 131 22.71 -0.91 -1.54
CA THR A 131 23.97 -0.71 -2.27
C THR A 131 24.27 -1.80 -3.32
N GLU A 132 23.54 -2.91 -3.31
CA GLU A 132 23.77 -4.05 -4.18
C GLU A 132 22.75 -4.13 -5.33
N ILE A 133 21.73 -3.29 -5.35
CA ILE A 133 20.76 -3.17 -6.45
C ILE A 133 21.09 -1.93 -7.30
N PRO A 134 20.97 -1.97 -8.64
CA PRO A 134 21.01 -0.77 -9.47
C PRO A 134 20.12 0.33 -8.91
N PHE A 135 20.76 1.42 -8.47
CA PHE A 135 20.12 2.43 -7.66
C PHE A 135 20.53 3.84 -8.11
N VAL A 136 19.53 4.68 -8.37
CA VAL A 136 19.71 6.08 -8.77
C VAL A 136 18.89 6.98 -7.87
N ILE A 137 19.46 8.09 -7.42
CA ILE A 137 18.72 9.16 -6.74
C ILE A 137 18.44 10.30 -7.72
N GLN A 138 17.20 10.75 -7.77
CA GLN A 138 16.77 11.94 -8.50
C GLN A 138 16.44 13.06 -7.49
N TRP A 139 17.25 14.12 -7.50
CA TRP A 139 16.99 15.35 -6.77
C TRP A 139 15.94 16.17 -7.54
N ASN A 140 14.67 15.97 -7.20
CA ASN A 140 13.54 16.55 -7.91
C ASN A 140 13.11 17.91 -7.30
N LYS A 141 12.34 18.69 -8.04
CA LYS A 141 11.86 20.04 -7.67
C LYS A 141 12.99 21.08 -7.53
N ARG A 142 13.99 20.99 -8.42
CA ARG A 142 15.13 21.93 -8.45
C ARG A 142 14.75 23.38 -8.79
N ASP A 143 13.54 23.58 -9.29
CA ASP A 143 12.95 24.89 -9.61
C ASP A 143 12.53 25.68 -8.36
N LEU A 144 12.35 25.02 -7.21
CA LEU A 144 11.86 25.69 -6.01
C LEU A 144 12.96 26.52 -5.32
N PRO A 145 12.66 27.74 -4.85
CA PRO A 145 13.64 28.59 -4.17
C PRO A 145 14.12 28.03 -2.83
N THR A 146 13.33 27.12 -2.24
CA THR A 146 13.64 26.39 -1.00
C THR A 146 14.46 25.12 -1.24
N ALA A 147 14.82 24.82 -2.49
CA ALA A 147 15.63 23.67 -2.83
C ALA A 147 17.04 23.81 -2.23
N MET A 148 17.47 22.80 -1.48
CA MET A 148 18.81 22.74 -0.90
C MET A 148 19.89 22.65 -1.98
N PRO A 149 21.13 23.08 -1.70
CA PRO A 149 22.29 22.77 -2.55
C PRO A 149 22.42 21.25 -2.76
N ILE A 150 22.82 20.84 -3.96
CA ILE A 150 22.95 19.40 -4.28
C ILE A 150 24.03 18.78 -3.41
N GLU A 151 25.12 19.51 -3.16
CA GLU A 151 26.24 19.08 -2.34
C GLU A 151 25.78 18.70 -0.92
N GLU A 152 24.86 19.47 -0.33
CA GLU A 152 24.28 19.14 0.96
C GLU A 152 23.34 17.93 0.91
N LEU A 153 22.58 17.77 -0.18
CA LEU A 153 21.70 16.60 -0.37
C LEU A 153 22.52 15.32 -0.56
N GLU A 154 23.62 15.40 -1.32
CA GLU A 154 24.58 14.30 -1.47
C GLU A 154 25.17 13.89 -0.13
N GLU A 155 25.66 14.85 0.66
CA GLU A 155 26.26 14.58 1.97
C GLU A 155 25.24 13.99 2.95
N LYS A 156 24.04 14.56 3.02
CA LYS A 156 23.05 14.21 4.05
C LYS A 156 22.23 12.97 3.70
N VAL A 157 21.85 12.79 2.43
CA VAL A 157 20.90 11.76 1.99
C VAL A 157 21.58 10.61 1.26
N ASN A 158 22.60 10.85 0.43
CA ASN A 158 23.20 9.82 -0.43
C ASN A 158 24.22 8.92 0.30
N TRP A 159 23.89 8.46 1.51
CA TRP A 159 24.69 7.45 2.22
C TRP A 159 24.90 6.13 1.44
N PRO A 160 24.01 5.69 0.52
CA PRO A 160 24.26 4.51 -0.31
C PRO A 160 25.33 4.74 -1.40
N LYS A 161 25.77 5.99 -1.61
CA LYS A 161 26.67 6.41 -2.70
C LYS A 161 26.12 6.01 -4.09
N ALA A 162 24.82 6.21 -4.26
CA ALA A 162 24.11 5.97 -5.51
C ALA A 162 24.53 6.98 -6.58
N ALA A 163 24.35 6.63 -7.85
CA ALA A 163 24.44 7.61 -8.93
C ALA A 163 23.27 8.60 -8.82
N THR A 164 23.51 9.88 -9.13
CA THR A 164 22.50 10.92 -8.92
C THR A 164 22.22 11.76 -10.15
N THR A 165 21.03 12.35 -10.18
CA THR A 165 20.55 13.24 -11.25
C THR A 165 19.72 14.37 -10.65
N SER A 166 19.63 15.49 -11.35
CA SER A 166 18.73 16.60 -11.01
C SER A 166 17.51 16.59 -11.91
N ALA A 167 16.34 16.98 -11.39
CA ALA A 167 15.12 17.05 -12.17
C ALA A 167 14.16 18.16 -11.73
N VAL A 168 13.36 18.60 -12.71
CA VAL A 168 12.12 19.34 -12.49
C VAL A 168 11.02 18.51 -13.13
N ALA A 169 10.47 17.57 -12.37
CA ALA A 169 9.45 16.67 -12.88
C ALA A 169 8.22 17.42 -13.38
N ALA A 170 7.90 18.64 -12.91
CA ALA A 170 6.75 19.39 -13.44
C ALA A 170 6.92 19.78 -14.94
N THR A 171 8.15 20.01 -15.41
CA THR A 171 8.47 20.38 -16.80
C THR A 171 9.06 19.20 -17.60
N GLY A 172 9.40 18.12 -16.91
CA GLY A 172 10.02 16.93 -17.48
C GLY A 172 11.51 17.06 -17.76
N GLU A 173 12.16 18.07 -17.21
CA GLU A 173 13.62 18.19 -17.17
C GLU A 173 14.21 17.09 -16.27
N GLY A 174 15.29 16.45 -16.70
CA GLY A 174 15.96 15.37 -15.96
C GLY A 174 15.23 14.01 -15.94
N VAL A 175 13.92 13.96 -16.15
CA VAL A 175 13.09 12.74 -16.03
C VAL A 175 13.60 11.57 -16.91
N LEU A 176 13.79 11.80 -18.21
CA LEU A 176 14.30 10.76 -19.13
C LEU A 176 15.78 10.45 -18.89
N GLN A 177 16.56 11.41 -18.41
CA GLN A 177 17.97 11.20 -18.07
C GLN A 177 18.09 10.24 -16.88
N THR A 178 17.30 10.44 -15.81
CA THR A 178 17.25 9.52 -14.67
C THR A 178 16.84 8.11 -15.12
N LEU A 179 15.81 7.99 -15.97
CA LEU A 179 15.35 6.69 -16.47
C LEU A 179 16.45 5.96 -17.25
N LYS A 180 17.12 6.66 -18.19
CA LYS A 180 18.22 6.09 -18.99
C LYS A 180 19.39 5.65 -18.11
N LEU A 181 19.76 6.45 -17.11
CA LEU A 181 20.83 6.09 -16.18
C LEU A 181 20.49 4.83 -15.39
N ALA A 182 19.29 4.76 -14.80
CA ALA A 182 18.86 3.58 -14.05
C ALA A 182 18.77 2.33 -14.93
N ALA A 183 18.25 2.48 -16.15
CA ALA A 183 18.19 1.38 -17.11
C ALA A 183 19.59 0.90 -17.51
N SER A 184 20.55 1.80 -17.75
CA SER A 184 21.95 1.44 -18.02
C SER A 184 22.54 0.59 -16.90
N LEU A 185 22.38 1.01 -15.64
CA LEU A 185 22.92 0.27 -14.49
C LEU A 185 22.31 -1.14 -14.38
N VAL A 186 21.03 -1.30 -14.71
CA VAL A 186 20.37 -2.62 -14.77
C VAL A 186 20.96 -3.49 -15.87
N LEU A 187 21.19 -2.92 -17.06
CA LEU A 187 21.75 -3.62 -18.21
C LEU A 187 23.24 -3.97 -18.03
N ASP A 188 24.01 -3.10 -17.38
CA ASP A 188 25.44 -3.33 -17.09
C ASP A 188 25.61 -4.51 -16.13
N ARG A 189 24.77 -4.59 -15.10
CA ARG A 189 24.71 -5.74 -14.19
C ARG A 189 24.38 -7.04 -14.92
N LEU A 190 23.50 -6.96 -15.92
CA LEU A 190 23.11 -8.06 -16.80
C LEU A 190 24.31 -8.60 -17.58
N ASN A 191 25.11 -7.71 -18.15
CA ASN A 191 26.32 -8.05 -18.90
C ASN A 191 27.42 -8.62 -18.00
N ALA A 192 27.59 -8.07 -16.79
CA ALA A 192 28.61 -8.51 -15.84
C ALA A 192 28.35 -9.92 -15.27
N ASN A 193 27.10 -10.25 -14.95
CA ASN A 193 26.72 -11.56 -14.39
C ASN A 193 26.69 -12.71 -15.41
N THR A 194 26.97 -12.43 -16.69
CA THR A 194 26.90 -13.41 -17.78
C THR A 194 28.21 -13.49 -18.57
N ALA A 195 29.33 -13.05 -17.99
CA ALA A 195 30.67 -13.27 -18.50
C ALA A 195 31.13 -14.73 -18.22
N PRO A 196 31.72 -15.45 -19.19
CA PRO A 196 32.21 -16.80 -18.96
C PRO A 196 33.46 -16.75 -18.09
N GLY A 197 33.34 -17.09 -16.80
CA GLY A 197 34.50 -17.23 -15.89
C GLY A 197 34.27 -16.94 -14.41
N ALA A 198 33.14 -16.37 -14.00
CA ALA A 198 32.89 -16.14 -12.57
C ALA A 198 32.23 -17.39 -11.94
N ALA A 199 33.06 -18.22 -11.32
CA ALA A 199 32.63 -19.40 -10.56
C ALA A 199 31.63 -19.02 -9.46
N ALA A 200 30.61 -19.86 -9.35
CA ALA A 200 29.42 -19.71 -8.55
C ALA A 200 29.67 -19.77 -7.03
N THR A 201 28.98 -18.92 -6.28
CA THR A 201 28.30 -19.35 -5.04
C THR A 201 26.80 -19.37 -5.32
N SER A 202 26.43 -20.34 -6.15
CA SER A 202 25.07 -20.82 -6.29
C SER A 202 24.68 -21.52 -5.00
N GLN A 203 23.88 -20.86 -4.14
CA GLN A 203 22.90 -21.61 -3.39
C GLN A 203 21.80 -22.00 -4.39
N THR A 204 21.93 -23.24 -4.85
CA THR A 204 20.91 -24.04 -5.51
C THR A 204 19.57 -23.90 -4.79
N SER A 205 18.67 -23.14 -5.39
CA SER A 205 17.28 -23.58 -5.50
C SER A 205 17.06 -23.95 -6.96
N GLU A 206 16.53 -25.14 -7.19
CA GLU A 206 16.22 -25.67 -8.53
C GLU A 206 15.46 -24.64 -9.37
N PRO A 207 15.66 -24.61 -10.70
CA PRO A 207 14.90 -23.72 -11.56
C PRO A 207 13.46 -24.23 -11.62
N ALA A 208 12.62 -23.76 -10.70
CA ALA A 208 11.19 -23.83 -10.87
C ALA A 208 10.85 -22.92 -12.05
N THR A 209 10.64 -23.54 -13.21
CA THR A 209 9.81 -23.02 -14.29
C THR A 209 8.41 -22.74 -13.72
N GLU A 210 8.23 -21.63 -13.01
CA GLU A 210 6.93 -20.99 -12.90
C GLU A 210 6.94 -19.81 -13.87
N GLU A 211 6.31 -20.01 -15.03
CA GLU A 211 5.62 -18.91 -15.68
C GLU A 211 4.90 -18.11 -14.58
N ARG A 212 5.23 -16.82 -14.41
CA ARG A 212 4.48 -15.99 -13.47
C ARG A 212 3.03 -15.98 -13.95
N LYS A 213 2.21 -16.75 -13.24
CA LYS A 213 0.78 -16.90 -13.52
C LYS A 213 0.17 -15.51 -13.63
N PRO A 214 -0.72 -15.27 -14.62
CA PRO A 214 -1.42 -13.99 -14.75
C PRO A 214 -2.03 -13.59 -13.40
N GLU A 215 -1.94 -12.31 -13.04
CA GLU A 215 -2.44 -11.83 -11.76
C GLU A 215 -3.93 -12.21 -11.62
N ILE A 216 -4.22 -13.04 -10.62
CA ILE A 216 -5.55 -13.58 -10.42
C ILE A 216 -6.34 -12.57 -9.60
N TYR A 217 -7.43 -12.03 -10.14
CA TYR A 217 -8.33 -11.15 -9.40
C TYR A 217 -9.51 -11.93 -8.79
N VAL A 218 -9.90 -11.59 -7.56
CA VAL A 218 -11.04 -12.19 -6.86
C VAL A 218 -12.29 -11.32 -6.96
N ALA A 219 -12.14 -10.01 -7.22
CA ALA A 219 -13.25 -9.11 -7.51
C ALA A 219 -12.80 -7.88 -8.30
N LYS A 220 -13.78 -7.20 -8.91
CA LYS A 220 -13.68 -5.85 -9.49
C LYS A 220 -14.83 -5.01 -8.94
N VAL A 221 -14.53 -3.82 -8.43
CA VAL A 221 -15.47 -2.89 -7.80
C VAL A 221 -15.33 -1.54 -8.50
N ASN A 222 -16.26 -1.24 -9.41
CA ASN A 222 -16.16 -0.14 -10.36
C ASN A 222 -14.87 -0.24 -11.20
N GLN A 223 -13.94 0.69 -11.04
CA GLN A 223 -12.66 0.69 -11.74
C GLN A 223 -11.57 -0.09 -10.98
N ASP A 224 -11.76 -0.37 -9.69
CA ASP A 224 -10.75 -0.98 -8.83
C ASP A 224 -10.82 -2.51 -8.88
N SER A 225 -9.67 -3.18 -8.96
CA SER A 225 -9.57 -4.64 -8.97
C SER A 225 -8.91 -5.16 -7.70
N ILE A 226 -9.47 -6.22 -7.12
CA ILE A 226 -8.98 -6.87 -5.90
C ILE A 226 -8.21 -8.12 -6.33
N SER A 227 -6.89 -8.10 -6.21
CA SER A 227 -6.05 -9.26 -6.52
C SER A 227 -6.17 -10.35 -5.45
N LYS A 228 -5.98 -11.61 -5.84
CA LYS A 228 -5.98 -12.78 -4.95
C LYS A 228 -4.88 -12.67 -3.91
N ALA A 229 -3.73 -12.12 -4.28
CA ALA A 229 -2.61 -11.88 -3.37
C ALA A 229 -3.02 -10.88 -2.26
N TYR A 230 -3.58 -9.74 -2.65
CA TYR A 230 -4.07 -8.74 -1.70
C TYR A 230 -5.20 -9.28 -0.82
N PHE A 231 -6.17 -9.98 -1.41
CA PHE A 231 -7.26 -10.59 -0.67
C PHE A 231 -6.78 -11.66 0.33
N SER A 232 -5.75 -12.45 -0.04
CA SER A 232 -5.15 -13.42 0.86
C SER A 232 -4.50 -12.75 2.07
N GLN A 233 -3.78 -11.65 1.85
CA GLN A 233 -3.19 -10.86 2.93
C GLN A 233 -4.26 -10.21 3.83
N TYR A 234 -5.33 -9.67 3.22
CA TYR A 234 -6.46 -9.12 3.96
C TYR A 234 -7.09 -10.16 4.89
N CYS A 235 -7.30 -11.39 4.41
CA CYS A 235 -7.85 -12.47 5.24
C CYS A 235 -6.94 -12.83 6.41
N GLN A 236 -5.64 -12.95 6.16
CA GLN A 236 -4.65 -13.23 7.22
C GLN A 236 -4.61 -12.11 8.26
N ALA A 237 -4.67 -10.85 7.84
CA ALA A 237 -4.68 -9.70 8.74
C ALA A 237 -5.96 -9.65 9.60
N GLN A 238 -7.13 -9.87 9.00
CA GLN A 238 -8.41 -9.89 9.73
C GLN A 238 -8.49 -11.03 10.74
N HIS A 239 -7.90 -12.19 10.43
CA HIS A 239 -7.83 -13.29 11.39
C HIS A 239 -6.94 -12.94 12.58
N ARG A 240 -5.76 -12.32 12.38
CA ARG A 240 -4.88 -11.89 13.49
C ARG A 240 -5.53 -10.87 14.41
N ILE A 241 -6.37 -10.00 13.85
CA ILE A 241 -7.06 -8.95 14.63
C ILE A 241 -8.22 -9.54 15.44
N ASN A 242 -8.98 -10.48 14.87
CA ASN A 242 -10.23 -10.98 15.46
C ASN A 242 -10.09 -12.30 16.23
N ALA A 243 -9.05 -13.10 15.99
CA ALA A 243 -8.85 -14.36 16.70
C ALA A 243 -8.38 -14.13 18.15
N LYS A 244 -8.91 -14.93 19.08
CA LYS A 244 -8.39 -15.07 20.46
C LYS A 244 -7.21 -16.05 20.54
N SER A 245 -6.57 -16.38 19.41
CA SER A 245 -5.54 -17.41 19.29
C SER A 245 -4.33 -16.88 18.52
N ASP A 246 -3.14 -17.27 18.97
CA ASP A 246 -1.84 -16.90 18.40
C ASP A 246 -1.50 -17.66 17.09
N ALA A 247 -2.42 -18.53 16.63
CA ALA A 247 -2.22 -19.32 15.42
C ALA A 247 -2.45 -18.48 14.15
N VAL A 248 -1.43 -18.41 13.30
CA VAL A 248 -1.59 -17.98 11.91
C VAL A 248 -2.27 -19.11 11.17
N GLU A 249 -3.55 -18.98 10.86
CA GLU A 249 -4.13 -19.85 9.85
C GLU A 249 -3.61 -19.45 8.47
N ASP A 250 -3.04 -20.43 7.77
CA ASP A 250 -2.74 -20.31 6.35
C ASP A 250 -4.03 -19.92 5.62
N PHE A 251 -3.96 -18.99 4.66
CA PHE A 251 -5.10 -18.61 3.81
C PHE A 251 -5.81 -19.83 3.19
N LYS A 252 -5.08 -20.93 2.99
CA LYS A 252 -5.61 -22.22 2.53
C LYS A 252 -6.57 -22.91 3.51
N LYS A 253 -6.56 -22.55 4.80
CA LYS A 253 -7.41 -23.15 5.84
C LYS A 253 -8.77 -22.47 6.00
N PHE A 254 -8.93 -21.26 5.48
CA PHE A 254 -10.22 -20.57 5.49
C PHE A 254 -11.21 -21.33 4.59
N SER A 255 -12.39 -21.62 5.14
CA SER A 255 -13.51 -22.16 4.38
C SER A 255 -13.93 -21.19 3.27
N ARG A 256 -14.57 -21.73 2.24
CA ARG A 256 -15.08 -20.92 1.13
C ARG A 256 -16.07 -19.85 1.61
N GLU A 257 -16.95 -20.20 2.55
CA GLU A 257 -17.90 -19.28 3.19
C GLU A 257 -17.20 -18.15 3.96
N GLU A 258 -16.13 -18.43 4.70
CA GLU A 258 -15.38 -17.39 5.41
C GLU A 258 -14.70 -16.42 4.44
N LYS A 259 -14.10 -16.96 3.37
CA LYS A 259 -13.52 -16.14 2.30
C LYS A 259 -14.58 -15.28 1.62
N LYS A 260 -15.78 -15.81 1.33
CA LYS A 260 -16.88 -15.00 0.77
C LYS A 260 -17.24 -13.83 1.69
N LYS A 261 -17.39 -14.07 3.00
CA LYS A 261 -17.70 -13.02 3.99
C LYS A 261 -16.60 -11.96 4.09
N LEU A 262 -15.34 -12.38 4.07
CA LEU A 262 -14.20 -11.46 4.09
C LEU A 262 -14.09 -10.66 2.79
N LEU A 263 -14.34 -11.29 1.64
CA LEU A 263 -14.35 -10.59 0.35
C LEU A 263 -15.49 -9.57 0.31
N GLU A 264 -16.68 -9.91 0.79
CA GLU A 264 -17.79 -8.98 0.89
C GLU A 264 -17.46 -7.80 1.80
N SER A 265 -16.82 -8.07 2.94
CA SER A 265 -16.36 -7.02 3.86
C SER A 265 -15.34 -6.09 3.20
N LEU A 266 -14.46 -6.65 2.37
CA LEU A 266 -13.48 -5.88 1.61
C LEU A 266 -14.12 -5.06 0.49
N VAL A 267 -15.09 -5.63 -0.24
CA VAL A 267 -15.85 -4.91 -1.28
C VAL A 267 -16.62 -3.74 -0.66
N ASN A 268 -17.29 -3.95 0.46
CA ASN A 268 -17.97 -2.89 1.20
C ASN A 268 -17.01 -1.78 1.62
N TYR A 269 -15.82 -2.15 2.06
CA TYR A 269 -14.78 -1.19 2.38
C TYR A 269 -14.34 -0.41 1.14
N VAL A 270 -14.05 -1.06 0.00
CA VAL A 270 -13.67 -0.36 -1.24
C VAL A 270 -14.75 0.63 -1.69
N LEU A 271 -16.03 0.23 -1.65
CA LEU A 271 -17.14 1.12 -2.01
C LEU A 271 -17.22 2.35 -1.11
N LEU A 272 -17.08 2.14 0.20
CA LEU A 272 -17.08 3.21 1.20
C LEU A 272 -16.01 4.25 0.88
N LEU A 273 -14.83 3.80 0.46
CA LEU A 273 -13.67 4.65 0.22
C LEU A 273 -13.78 5.42 -1.09
N GLN A 274 -14.34 4.77 -2.11
CA GLN A 274 -14.71 5.44 -3.36
C GLN A 274 -15.73 6.57 -3.10
N ASP A 275 -16.72 6.35 -2.24
CA ASP A 275 -17.68 7.39 -1.85
C ASP A 275 -17.04 8.49 -1.00
N ALA A 276 -16.20 8.14 -0.01
CA ALA A 276 -15.42 9.09 0.78
C ALA A 276 -14.64 10.06 -0.12
N LYS A 277 -13.98 9.51 -1.14
CA LYS A 277 -13.21 10.27 -2.13
C LYS A 277 -14.09 11.20 -2.94
N LYS A 278 -15.26 10.76 -3.41
CA LYS A 278 -16.23 11.61 -4.12
C LYS A 278 -16.68 12.81 -3.28
N ARG A 279 -16.71 12.65 -1.95
CA ARG A 279 -17.10 13.69 -0.98
C ARG A 279 -15.94 14.50 -0.41
N ASN A 280 -14.71 14.23 -0.84
CA ASN A 280 -13.49 14.82 -0.26
C ASN A 280 -13.31 14.56 1.24
N ILE A 281 -13.84 13.44 1.75
CA ILE A 281 -13.66 13.00 3.14
C ILE A 281 -12.32 12.26 3.25
N GLN A 282 -11.44 12.74 4.12
CA GLN A 282 -10.13 12.13 4.38
C GLN A 282 -9.81 12.13 5.87
N ALA A 283 -8.98 11.19 6.32
CA ALA A 283 -8.40 11.24 7.66
C ALA A 283 -7.15 12.11 7.66
N SER A 284 -7.07 13.09 8.55
CA SER A 284 -5.87 13.90 8.71
C SER A 284 -4.81 13.15 9.53
N LYS A 285 -3.52 13.44 9.28
CA LYS A 285 -2.40 12.88 10.06
C LYS A 285 -2.60 13.07 11.57
N LYS A 286 -3.11 14.24 11.97
CA LYS A 286 -3.39 14.57 13.38
C LYS A 286 -4.45 13.67 14.01
N GLU A 287 -5.51 13.35 13.28
CA GLU A 287 -6.57 12.46 13.79
C GLU A 287 -6.06 11.04 13.96
N VAL A 288 -5.31 10.54 12.98
CA VAL A 288 -4.73 9.18 13.02
C VAL A 288 -3.74 9.06 14.17
N GLU A 289 -2.82 10.00 14.32
CA GLU A 289 -1.84 10.00 15.41
C GLU A 289 -2.52 10.19 16.78
N SER A 290 -3.59 10.98 16.88
CA SER A 290 -4.38 11.08 18.11
C SER A 290 -5.02 9.76 18.52
N GLN A 291 -5.58 9.03 17.56
CA GLN A 291 -6.17 7.72 17.80
C GLN A 291 -5.12 6.67 18.17
N LEU A 292 -3.97 6.66 17.47
CA LEU A 292 -2.82 5.82 17.82
C LEU A 292 -2.31 6.12 19.22
N ASN A 293 -2.11 7.40 19.56
CA ASN A 293 -1.67 7.80 20.90
C ASN A 293 -2.66 7.36 21.99
N SER A 294 -3.95 7.41 21.70
CA SER A 294 -4.99 6.93 22.62
C SER A 294 -4.95 5.40 22.79
N PHE A 295 -4.49 4.67 21.78
CA PHE A 295 -4.25 3.24 21.85
C PHE A 295 -2.96 2.91 22.60
N THR A 296 -1.84 3.57 22.27
CA THR A 296 -0.52 3.32 22.89
C THR A 296 -0.51 3.70 24.36
N LYS A 297 -1.24 4.73 24.79
CA LYS A 297 -1.42 5.11 26.21
C LYS A 297 -2.04 4.01 27.09
N ARG A 298 -2.67 2.99 26.50
CA ARG A 298 -3.21 1.83 27.25
C ARG A 298 -2.10 0.90 27.71
N PHE A 299 -0.91 1.01 27.13
CA PHE A 299 0.27 0.25 27.49
C PHE A 299 1.11 1.09 28.45
N SER A 300 1.57 0.47 29.53
CA SER A 300 2.33 1.17 30.57
C SER A 300 3.77 1.52 30.15
N SER A 301 4.28 0.94 29.05
CA SER A 301 5.59 1.25 28.48
C SER A 301 5.66 0.86 27.00
N LYS A 302 6.71 1.32 26.30
CA LYS A 302 6.97 0.97 24.90
C LYS A 302 7.24 -0.53 24.74
N GLU A 303 7.94 -1.14 25.68
CA GLU A 303 8.25 -2.58 25.66
C GLU A 303 6.96 -3.43 25.65
N LYS A 304 5.94 -3.04 26.44
CA LYS A 304 4.65 -3.77 26.45
C LYS A 304 3.86 -3.59 25.16
N LEU A 305 4.00 -2.44 24.51
CA LEU A 305 3.43 -2.22 23.19
C LEU A 305 4.12 -3.12 22.15
N ASP A 306 5.45 -3.14 22.15
CA ASP A 306 6.25 -3.96 21.23
C ASP A 306 5.98 -5.46 21.43
N GLU A 307 5.84 -5.90 22.69
CA GLU A 307 5.42 -7.26 23.03
C GLU A 307 4.02 -7.58 22.50
N TYR A 308 3.05 -6.68 22.68
CA TYR A 308 1.69 -6.84 22.15
C TYR A 308 1.68 -6.96 20.62
N LEU A 309 2.44 -6.09 19.93
CA LEU A 309 2.57 -6.10 18.47
C LEU A 309 3.21 -7.40 17.98
N THR A 310 4.29 -7.83 18.64
CA THR A 310 5.03 -9.04 18.30
C THR A 310 4.19 -10.29 18.51
N ASN A 311 3.54 -10.43 19.68
CA ASN A 311 2.70 -11.59 20.00
C ASN A 311 1.54 -11.74 19.02
N ARG A 312 0.94 -10.62 18.59
CA ARG A 312 -0.15 -10.62 17.62
C ARG A 312 0.30 -10.60 16.16
N LYS A 313 1.61 -10.53 15.90
CA LYS A 313 2.21 -10.43 14.55
C LYS A 313 1.56 -9.31 13.73
N ILE A 314 1.33 -8.17 14.37
CA ILE A 314 0.79 -6.95 13.77
C ILE A 314 1.82 -5.84 13.90
N THR A 315 1.84 -4.91 12.95
CA THR A 315 2.75 -3.76 12.98
C THR A 315 2.01 -2.51 13.47
N LEU A 316 2.77 -1.53 13.94
CA LEU A 316 2.22 -0.22 14.30
C LEU A 316 1.55 0.45 13.08
N ASP A 317 2.05 0.18 11.87
CA ASP A 317 1.42 0.62 10.63
C ASP A 317 0.09 -0.07 10.34
N SER A 318 -0.05 -1.36 10.65
CA SER A 318 -1.35 -2.04 10.53
C SER A 318 -2.39 -1.40 11.45
N LEU A 319 -2.00 -0.98 12.66
CA LEU A 319 -2.87 -0.25 13.59
C LEU A 319 -3.20 1.16 13.06
N ARG A 320 -2.21 1.82 12.45
CA ARG A 320 -2.38 3.13 11.82
C ARG A 320 -3.40 3.08 10.68
N ASN A 321 -3.32 2.05 9.83
CA ASN A 321 -4.26 1.82 8.73
C ASN A 321 -5.68 1.55 9.24
N GLU A 322 -5.80 0.76 10.31
CA GLU A 322 -7.09 0.51 10.96
C GLU A 322 -7.67 1.80 11.59
N ALA A 323 -6.82 2.66 12.17
CA ALA A 323 -7.25 3.97 12.66
C ALA A 323 -7.74 4.89 11.54
N THR A 324 -6.98 5.01 10.44
CA THR A 324 -7.37 5.77 9.24
C THR A 324 -8.73 5.33 8.72
N LYS A 325 -8.91 4.02 8.51
CA LYS A 325 -10.18 3.41 8.11
C LYS A 325 -11.33 3.81 9.03
N ASN A 326 -11.14 3.69 10.34
CA ASN A 326 -12.17 4.00 11.33
C ASN A 326 -12.53 5.50 11.37
N ILE A 327 -11.57 6.38 11.13
CA ILE A 327 -11.80 7.83 11.02
C ILE A 327 -12.65 8.14 9.79
N ILE A 328 -12.29 7.59 8.62
CA ILE A 328 -13.05 7.79 7.38
C ILE A 328 -14.48 7.27 7.54
N ILE A 329 -14.66 6.05 8.07
CA ILE A 329 -15.98 5.50 8.41
C ILE A 329 -16.76 6.46 9.32
N GLY A 330 -16.11 6.98 10.36
CA GLY A 330 -16.72 7.91 11.30
C GLY A 330 -17.21 9.20 10.63
N LYS A 331 -16.39 9.79 9.77
CA LYS A 331 -16.71 11.02 9.03
C LYS A 331 -17.83 10.80 8.01
N ILE A 332 -17.77 9.73 7.24
CA ILE A 332 -18.82 9.34 6.28
C ILE A 332 -20.15 9.17 7.00
N ILE A 333 -20.17 8.42 8.11
CA ILE A 333 -21.41 8.23 8.87
C ILE A 333 -21.98 9.56 9.35
N PHE A 334 -21.11 10.48 9.78
CA PHE A 334 -21.53 11.80 10.24
C PHE A 334 -22.09 12.67 9.10
N GLU A 335 -21.47 12.64 7.92
CA GLU A 335 -21.87 13.45 6.78
C GLU A 335 -23.12 12.91 6.06
N ILE A 336 -23.24 11.58 5.94
CA ILE A 336 -24.24 10.94 5.09
C ILE A 336 -25.55 10.67 5.80
N ILE A 337 -25.53 10.58 7.13
CA ILE A 337 -26.72 10.24 7.91
C ILE A 337 -27.24 11.52 8.58
N PRO A 338 -28.29 12.15 8.02
CA PRO A 338 -28.91 13.30 8.65
C PRO A 338 -29.36 12.95 10.06
N ASP A 339 -29.16 13.88 10.98
CA ASP A 339 -29.55 13.75 12.38
C ASP A 339 -28.94 12.51 13.06
N ILE A 340 -27.71 12.11 12.68
CA ILE A 340 -27.04 10.94 13.25
C ILE A 340 -27.04 10.93 14.79
N ASN A 341 -26.93 12.10 15.42
CA ASN A 341 -26.99 12.22 16.87
C ASN A 341 -28.37 11.84 17.44
N GLU A 342 -29.45 12.23 16.78
CA GLU A 342 -30.81 11.85 17.17
C GLU A 342 -31.07 10.38 16.83
N ARG A 343 -30.64 9.93 15.65
CA ARG A 343 -30.75 8.52 15.26
C ARG A 343 -29.97 7.60 16.17
N LEU A 344 -28.85 8.02 16.77
CA LEU A 344 -28.06 7.21 17.71
C LEU A 344 -28.51 7.34 19.18
N LYS A 345 -29.56 8.13 19.45
CA LYS A 345 -30.08 8.32 20.81
C LYS A 345 -30.79 7.06 21.31
N ILE A 346 -30.32 6.54 22.43
CA ILE A 346 -30.90 5.37 23.08
C ILE A 346 -31.77 5.86 24.25
N SER A 347 -33.04 5.49 24.26
CA SER A 347 -33.95 5.83 25.35
C SER A 347 -33.76 4.94 26.58
N GLU A 348 -34.22 5.40 27.73
CA GLU A 348 -34.21 4.61 28.97
C GLU A 348 -35.04 3.33 28.84
N ASP A 349 -36.17 3.40 28.15
CA ASP A 349 -37.03 2.23 27.86
C ASP A 349 -36.30 1.16 27.03
N GLU A 350 -35.47 1.56 26.07
CA GLU A 350 -34.67 0.62 25.27
C GLU A 350 -33.61 -0.08 26.13
N ILE A 351 -32.97 0.65 27.05
CA ILE A 351 -32.00 0.09 27.99
C ILE A 351 -32.70 -0.89 28.92
N GLN A 352 -33.85 -0.52 29.48
CA GLN A 352 -34.64 -1.36 30.37
C GLN A 352 -35.09 -2.65 29.68
N LYS A 353 -35.66 -2.54 28.47
CA LYS A 353 -36.07 -3.71 27.67
C LYS A 353 -34.91 -4.65 27.35
N PHE A 354 -33.74 -4.10 27.00
CA PHE A 354 -32.56 -4.91 26.73
C PHE A 354 -32.06 -5.62 27.99
N TYR A 355 -32.02 -4.91 29.13
CA TYR A 355 -31.65 -5.49 30.42
C TYR A 355 -32.58 -6.62 30.82
N ASP A 356 -33.89 -6.39 30.79
CA ASP A 356 -34.90 -7.39 31.17
C ASP A 356 -34.84 -8.64 30.30
N SER A 357 -34.59 -8.47 28.99
CA SER A 357 -34.48 -9.58 28.04
C SER A 357 -33.14 -10.32 28.09
N ASN A 358 -32.15 -9.81 28.84
CA ASN A 358 -30.80 -10.38 28.91
C ASN A 358 -30.28 -10.54 30.35
N LYS A 359 -31.15 -10.55 31.37
CA LYS A 359 -30.78 -10.63 32.80
C LYS A 359 -29.78 -11.73 33.11
N ASP A 360 -29.98 -12.92 32.53
CA ASP A 360 -29.12 -14.08 32.74
C ASP A 360 -27.68 -13.87 32.23
N LYS A 361 -27.50 -13.02 31.21
CA LYS A 361 -26.19 -12.67 30.63
C LYS A 361 -25.49 -11.51 31.35
N MET A 362 -26.18 -10.82 32.26
CA MET A 362 -25.63 -9.69 33.02
C MET A 362 -24.89 -10.11 34.29
N GLY A 363 -24.83 -11.42 34.58
CA GLY A 363 -24.11 -11.95 35.74
C GLY A 363 -24.66 -11.47 37.08
N GLY A 364 -25.97 -11.20 37.15
CA GLY A 364 -26.64 -10.70 38.35
C GLY A 364 -26.37 -9.23 38.70
N ASN A 365 -25.66 -8.48 37.84
CA ASN A 365 -25.40 -7.07 38.09
C ASN A 365 -26.67 -6.23 37.94
N PRO A 366 -26.98 -5.31 38.87
CA PRO A 366 -28.14 -4.43 38.76
C PRO A 366 -28.02 -3.48 37.57
N LEU A 367 -29.17 -3.06 37.01
CA LEU A 367 -29.25 -2.20 35.83
C LEU A 367 -28.33 -0.99 35.92
N GLU A 368 -28.30 -0.28 37.05
CA GLU A 368 -27.47 0.91 37.24
C GLU A 368 -25.97 0.67 36.98
N LYS A 369 -25.45 -0.53 37.28
CA LYS A 369 -24.05 -0.87 37.02
C LYS A 369 -23.76 -1.15 35.55
N VAL A 370 -24.72 -1.72 34.81
CA VAL A 370 -24.53 -2.16 33.42
C VAL A 370 -25.15 -1.20 32.39
N LYS A 371 -25.92 -0.19 32.85
CA LYS A 371 -26.66 0.77 32.03
C LYS A 371 -25.79 1.46 30.98
N LYS A 372 -24.59 1.90 31.36
CA LYS A 372 -23.65 2.57 30.43
C LYS A 372 -23.16 1.63 29.33
N ASP A 373 -22.89 0.38 29.66
CA ASP A 373 -22.41 -0.63 28.72
C ASP A 373 -23.53 -1.08 27.78
N ILE A 374 -24.75 -1.26 28.31
CA ILE A 374 -25.96 -1.52 27.51
C ILE A 374 -26.19 -0.38 26.52
N LYS A 375 -26.15 0.88 26.99
CA LYS A 375 -26.31 2.06 26.13
C LYS A 375 -25.25 2.10 25.03
N SER A 376 -24.00 1.83 25.36
CA SER A 376 -22.89 1.74 24.40
C SER A 376 -23.11 0.62 23.38
N HIS A 377 -23.51 -0.57 23.84
CA HIS A 377 -23.82 -1.71 22.99
C HIS A 377 -24.95 -1.41 22.00
N LEU A 378 -26.09 -0.89 22.49
CA LEU A 378 -27.24 -0.52 21.67
C LEU A 378 -26.87 0.57 20.64
N LYS A 379 -26.10 1.58 21.04
CA LYS A 379 -25.59 2.61 20.12
C LYS A 379 -24.72 2.00 19.02
N ASN A 380 -23.84 1.05 19.35
CA ASN A 380 -23.01 0.33 18.37
C ASN A 380 -23.83 -0.57 17.45
N VAL A 381 -24.85 -1.26 17.96
CA VAL A 381 -25.80 -2.04 17.14
C VAL A 381 -26.49 -1.13 16.12
N ARG A 382 -27.01 0.02 16.55
CA ARG A 382 -27.69 0.96 15.66
C ARG A 382 -26.74 1.58 14.63
N LYS A 383 -25.50 1.92 15.04
CA LYS A 383 -24.45 2.37 14.11
C LYS A 383 -24.15 1.33 13.03
N ARG A 384 -24.06 0.04 13.38
CA ARG A 384 -23.86 -1.04 12.40
C ARG A 384 -25.02 -1.19 11.43
N LYS A 385 -26.27 -1.07 11.92
CA LYS A 385 -27.46 -1.11 11.07
C LYS A 385 -27.43 0.01 10.03
N LEU A 386 -27.19 1.24 10.48
CA LEU A 386 -27.09 2.42 9.63
C LEU A 386 -25.97 2.30 8.57
N LEU A 387 -24.80 1.79 8.97
CA LEU A 387 -23.70 1.55 8.04
C LEU A 387 -24.04 0.45 7.02
N GLY A 388 -24.76 -0.60 7.44
CA GLY A 388 -25.26 -1.66 6.55
C GLY A 388 -26.22 -1.10 5.50
N GLU A 389 -27.22 -0.33 5.91
CA GLU A 389 -28.16 0.35 4.99
C GLU A 389 -27.42 1.26 3.99
N PHE A 390 -26.36 1.92 4.45
CA PHE A 390 -25.54 2.75 3.57
C PHE A 390 -24.71 1.92 2.57
N HIS A 391 -24.09 0.82 2.99
CA HIS A 391 -23.38 -0.07 2.09
C HIS A 391 -24.31 -0.65 1.01
N GLU A 392 -25.55 -1.01 1.35
CA GLU A 392 -26.51 -1.48 0.35
C GLU A 392 -26.81 -0.42 -0.72
N LYS A 393 -26.98 0.85 -0.33
CA LYS A 393 -27.11 1.95 -1.29
C LYS A 393 -25.89 2.11 -2.19
N LEU A 394 -24.69 1.95 -1.64
CA LEU A 394 -23.46 2.01 -2.43
C LEU A 394 -23.35 0.83 -3.41
N LYS A 395 -23.76 -0.36 -2.99
CA LYS A 395 -23.79 -1.55 -3.85
C LYS A 395 -24.77 -1.38 -5.01
N GLU A 396 -25.97 -0.83 -4.76
CA GLU A 396 -26.97 -0.54 -5.80
C GLU A 396 -26.46 0.39 -6.89
N GLN A 397 -25.53 1.29 -6.55
CA GLN A 397 -24.95 2.28 -7.47
C GLN A 397 -23.62 1.84 -8.09
N ALA A 398 -23.11 0.66 -7.73
CA ALA A 398 -21.79 0.20 -8.12
C ALA A 398 -21.82 -0.97 -9.09
N GLN A 399 -20.80 -1.03 -9.94
CA GLN A 399 -20.55 -2.19 -10.80
C GLN A 399 -19.62 -3.15 -10.05
N ILE A 400 -20.18 -4.23 -9.51
CA ILE A 400 -19.42 -5.22 -8.74
C ILE A 400 -19.39 -6.54 -9.51
N LYS A 401 -18.19 -7.05 -9.77
CA LYS A 401 -17.97 -8.37 -10.38
C LYS A 401 -17.09 -9.20 -9.47
N ILE A 402 -17.63 -10.28 -8.91
CA ILE A 402 -16.89 -11.24 -8.08
C ILE A 402 -16.49 -12.44 -8.94
N PHE A 403 -15.25 -12.88 -8.82
CA PHE A 403 -14.73 -14.08 -9.48
C PHE A 403 -14.68 -15.23 -8.47
N GLU A 404 -15.83 -15.88 -8.23
CA GLU A 404 -15.96 -16.88 -7.16
C GLU A 404 -15.10 -18.13 -7.35
N ASP A 405 -14.76 -18.44 -8.61
CA ASP A 405 -13.86 -19.52 -9.01
C ASP A 405 -12.40 -19.26 -8.57
N LYS A 406 -12.09 -18.01 -8.21
CA LYS A 406 -10.73 -17.56 -7.88
C LYS A 406 -10.49 -17.37 -6.38
N LEU A 407 -11.51 -17.56 -5.54
CA LEU A 407 -11.44 -17.47 -4.07
C LEU A 407 -10.50 -18.52 -3.42
#